data_AF-A0A852WBP0-F1
#
_entry.id   AF-A0A852WBP0-F1
#
_cell.length_a   1.000
_cell.length_b   1.000
_cell.length_c   1.000
_cell.angle_alpha   90.00
_cell.angle_beta   90.00
_cell.angle_gamma   90.00
#
_symmetry.space_group_name_H-M   'P 1'
#
loop_
_entity.id
_entity.type
_entity.pdbx_description
1 polymer ?
#
loop_
_entity_poly.entity_id
_entity_poly.type
_entity_poly.pdbx_seq_one_letter_code
_entity_poly.pdbx_strand_id
1 'polypeptide(L)' 'MDTAQARRRDRLNRWLWAVIDSAAWVVAVFLAVWLRYDLALGNVLTAPILWFSVAAVLGQVIFGAFFGPYAVGHDRGSFD' A
#
# COMPACT_ATOMS: atom_id res chain seq x y z
N MET A 1 4.44 24.72 -19.93
CA MET A 1 3.93 23.99 -18.74
C MET A 1 5.10 23.74 -17.82
N ASP A 2 5.03 24.21 -16.56
CA ASP A 2 6.15 24.13 -15.62
C ASP A 2 6.53 22.68 -15.28
N THR A 3 7.75 22.28 -15.63
CA THR A 3 8.29 20.93 -15.40
C THR A 3 8.34 20.53 -13.92
N ALA A 4 8.29 21.51 -13.00
CA ALA A 4 8.19 21.29 -11.57
C ALA A 4 6.79 20.81 -11.15
N GLN A 5 5.72 21.30 -11.81
CA GLN A 5 4.34 20.95 -11.49
C GLN A 5 4.00 19.53 -11.97
N ALA A 6 4.54 19.12 -13.13
CA ALA A 6 4.42 17.74 -13.63
C ALA A 6 5.08 16.73 -12.66
N ARG A 7 6.34 16.97 -12.28
CA ARG A 7 7.07 16.11 -11.33
C ARG A 7 6.38 15.99 -9.96
N ARG A 8 5.76 17.06 -9.47
CA ARG A 8 4.98 17.03 -8.22
C ARG A 8 3.73 16.17 -8.35
N ARG A 9 3.01 16.27 -9.48
CA ARG A 9 1.82 15.43 -9.75
C ARG A 9 2.17 13.95 -9.84
N ASP A 10 3.28 13.60 -10.48
CA ASP A 10 3.72 12.20 -10.58
C ASP A 10 4.10 11.64 -9.22
N ARG A 11 4.82 12.42 -8.41
CA ARG A 11 5.13 12.04 -7.03
C ARG A 11 3.86 11.82 -6.21
N LEU A 12 2.87 12.71 -6.32
CA LEU A 12 1.58 12.55 -5.62
C LEU A 12 0.83 11.30 -6.09
N ASN A 13 0.80 11.03 -7.40
CA ASN A 13 0.12 9.87 -7.95
C ASN A 13 0.76 8.56 -7.45
N ARG A 14 2.10 8.51 -7.36
CA ARG A 14 2.81 7.33 -6.80
C ARG A 14 2.46 7.07 -5.33
N TRP A 15 2.40 8.12 -4.51
CA TRP A 15 2.01 7.97 -3.10
C TRP A 15 0.52 7.62 -2.93
N LEU A 16 -0.34 8.06 -3.84
CA LEU A 16 -1.74 7.65 -3.86
C LEU A 16 -1.87 6.13 -4.06
N TRP A 17 -1.07 5.55 -4.95
CA TRP A 17 -1.00 4.10 -5.13
C TRP A 17 -0.50 3.37 -3.88
N ALA A 18 0.52 3.91 -3.19
CA ALA A 18 0.97 3.34 -1.92
C ALA A 18 -0.16 3.27 -0.88
N VAL A 19 -1.00 4.31 -0.79
CA VAL A 19 -2.17 4.35 0.10
C VAL A 19 -3.21 3.29 -0.27
N ILE A 20 -3.52 3.15 -1.56
CA ILE A 20 -4.46 2.13 -2.05
C ILE A 20 -3.96 0.73 -1.69
N ASP A 21 -2.69 0.45 -1.94
CA ASP A 21 -2.08 -0.84 -1.66
C ASP A 21 -2.04 -1.11 -0.14
N SER A 22 -1.74 -0.10 0.68
CA SER A 22 -1.81 -0.25 2.14
C SER A 22 -3.23 -0.57 2.62
N ALA A 23 -4.26 0.06 2.06
CA ALA A 23 -5.65 -0.28 2.36
C ALA A 23 -5.98 -1.72 1.94
N ALA A 24 -5.50 -2.17 0.78
CA ALA A 24 -5.66 -3.54 0.31
C ALA A 24 -5.00 -4.55 1.26
N TRP A 25 -3.81 -4.25 1.78
CA TRP A 25 -3.13 -5.08 2.78
C TRP A 25 -3.92 -5.19 4.08
N VAL A 26 -4.45 -4.08 4.61
CA VAL A 26 -5.28 -4.10 5.82
C VAL A 26 -6.52 -4.96 5.62
N VAL A 27 -7.21 -4.81 4.48
CA VAL A 27 -8.39 -5.63 4.12
C VAL A 27 -7.99 -7.10 3.99
N ALA A 28 -6.87 -7.41 3.33
CA ALA A 28 -6.40 -8.78 3.15
C ALA A 28 -6.10 -9.46 4.49
N VAL A 29 -5.41 -8.78 5.41
CA VAL A 29 -5.16 -9.30 6.76
C VAL A 29 -6.46 -9.51 7.52
N PHE A 30 -7.36 -8.53 7.49
CA PHE A 30 -8.68 -8.65 8.12
C PHE A 30 -9.44 -9.88 7.61
N LEU A 31 -9.56 -10.04 6.29
CA LEU A 31 -10.28 -11.16 5.67
C LEU A 31 -9.59 -12.49 5.96
N ALA A 32 -8.27 -12.57 5.88
CA ALA A 32 -7.51 -13.79 6.17
C ALA A 32 -7.74 -14.25 7.62
N VAL A 33 -7.71 -13.32 8.57
CA VAL A 33 -7.95 -13.60 9.99
C VAL A 33 -9.42 -13.92 10.25
N TRP A 34 -10.35 -13.21 9.62
CA TRP A 34 -11.78 -13.44 9.75
C TRP A 34 -12.16 -14.84 9.25
N LEU A 35 -11.61 -15.27 8.11
CA LEU A 35 -11.75 -16.63 7.60
C LEU A 35 -11.06 -17.66 8.50
N ARG A 36 -9.89 -17.33 9.05
CA ARG A 36 -9.14 -18.20 9.96
C ARG A 36 -9.89 -18.51 11.26
N TYR A 37 -10.72 -17.58 11.74
CA TYR A 37 -11.49 -17.73 12.97
C TYR A 37 -12.97 -18.02 12.72
N ASP A 38 -13.30 -18.67 11.61
CA ASP A 38 -14.67 -19.09 11.27
C ASP A 38 -15.68 -17.93 11.36
N LEU A 39 -15.28 -16.77 10.84
CA LEU A 39 -16.04 -15.54 10.80
C LEU A 39 -16.33 -14.89 12.18
N ALA A 40 -15.62 -15.29 13.24
CA ALA A 40 -15.76 -14.71 14.57
C ALA A 40 -15.04 -13.36 14.71
N LEU A 41 -15.78 -12.26 14.58
CA LEU A 41 -15.25 -10.88 14.63
C LEU A 41 -14.46 -10.55 15.91
N GLY A 42 -14.83 -11.13 17.05
CA GLY A 42 -14.14 -10.90 18.34
C GLY A 42 -12.66 -11.31 18.33
N ASN A 43 -12.30 -12.28 17.48
CA ASN A 43 -10.92 -12.74 17.35
C ASN A 43 -10.11 -11.98 16.29
N VAL A 44 -10.77 -11.16 15.47
CA VAL A 44 -10.12 -10.39 14.39
C VAL A 44 -9.55 -9.07 14.91
N LEU A 45 -10.28 -8.37 15.77
CA LEU A 45 -9.92 -7.04 16.27
C LEU A 45 -9.07 -7.10 17.55
N THR A 46 -8.05 -7.97 17.55
CA THR A 46 -7.13 -8.12 18.68
C THR A 46 -5.87 -7.28 18.46
N ALA A 47 -5.25 -6.81 19.55
CA ALA A 47 -4.03 -6.01 19.48
C ALA A 47 -2.90 -6.66 18.66
N PRO A 48 -2.63 -7.99 18.76
CA PRO A 48 -1.62 -8.64 17.94
C PRO A 48 -1.90 -8.54 16.44
N ILE A 49 -3.17 -8.66 16.03
CA ILE A 49 -3.56 -8.60 14.62
C ILE A 49 -3.47 -7.17 14.08
N LEU A 50 -3.81 -6.17 14.91
CA LEU A 50 -3.59 -4.77 14.56
C LEU A 50 -2.09 -4.47 14.34
N TRP A 51 -1.22 -4.92 15.26
CA TRP A 51 0.23 -4.77 15.10
C TRP A 51 0.76 -5.51 13.87
N PHE A 52 0.23 -6.69 13.58
CA PHE A 52 0.59 -7.44 12.37
C PHE A 52 0.18 -6.68 11.10
N SER A 53 -1.04 -6.14 11.03
CA SER A 53 -1.49 -5.29 9.91
C SER A 53 -0.58 -4.08 9.71
N VAL A 54 -0.19 -3.40 10.80
CA VAL A 54 0.77 -2.28 10.74
C VAL A 54 2.12 -2.73 10.20
N ALA A 55 2.67 -3.83 10.71
CA ALA A 55 3.94 -4.37 10.24
C ALA A 55 3.88 -4.77 8.76
N ALA A 56 2.76 -5.33 8.31
CA ALA A 56 2.54 -5.73 6.93
C ALA A 56 2.49 -4.53 5.98
N VAL A 57 1.74 -3.47 6.36
CA VAL A 57 1.71 -2.19 5.62
C VAL A 57 3.08 -1.55 5.57
N LEU A 58 3.80 -1.49 6.69
CA LEU A 58 5.16 -0.94 6.73
C LEU A 58 6.10 -1.73 5.82
N GLY A 59 6.03 -3.06 5.88
CA GLY A 59 6.80 -3.94 5.01
C GLY A 59 6.52 -3.67 3.54
N GLN A 60 5.25 -3.61 3.14
CA GLN A 60 4.83 -3.28 1.77
C GLN A 60 5.32 -1.89 1.32
N VAL A 61 5.12 -0.85 2.12
CA VAL A 61 5.52 0.51 1.75
C VAL A 61 7.03 0.62 1.62
N ILE A 62 7.80 0.05 2.56
CA ILE A 62 9.26 0.04 2.51
C ILE A 62 9.72 -0.70 1.24
N PHE A 63 9.22 -1.91 1.01
CA PHE A 63 9.57 -2.67 -0.21
C PHE A 63 9.20 -1.91 -1.48
N GLY A 64 7.99 -1.34 -1.55
CA GLY A 64 7.52 -0.58 -2.70
C GLY A 64 8.31 0.71 -2.95
N ALA A 65 8.83 1.33 -1.88
CA ALA A 65 9.63 2.55 -1.94
C ALA A 65 11.09 2.31 -2.35
N PHE A 66 11.66 1.13 -2.08
CA PHE A 66 13.03 0.79 -2.46
C PHE A 66 13.13 0.00 -3.77
N PHE A 67 12.23 -0.96 -3.96
CA PHE A 67 12.30 -1.94 -5.05
C PHE A 67 11.13 -1.84 -6.03
N GLY A 68 10.10 -1.09 -5.67
CA GLY A 68 8.83 -1.08 -6.37
C GLY A 68 8.53 0.19 -7.17
N PRO A 69 7.29 0.28 -7.70
CA PRO A 69 6.87 1.36 -8.60
C PRO A 69 6.80 2.74 -7.92
N TYR A 70 6.94 2.83 -6.60
CA TYR A 70 6.95 4.12 -5.91
C TYR A 70 8.33 4.80 -6.00
N ALA A 71 9.40 4.00 -6.19
CA ALA A 71 10.78 4.46 -6.32
C ALA A 71 11.06 5.03 -7.72
N VAL A 72 10.58 4.36 -8.76
CA VAL A 72 10.92 4.66 -10.16
C VAL A 72 9.73 5.33 -10.85
N GLY A 73 9.93 6.58 -11.27
CA GLY A 73 9.02 7.23 -12.20
C GLY A 73 9.19 6.65 -13.59
N HIS A 74 8.35 5.68 -13.97
CA HIS A 74 8.16 5.40 -15.39
C HIS A 74 7.44 6.60 -15.99
N ASP A 75 8.07 7.31 -16.92
CA ASP A 75 7.36 8.13 -17.89
C ASP A 75 6.44 7.19 -18.66
N ARG A 76 5.14 7.21 -18.36
CA ARG A 76 4.13 6.37 -19.02
C ARG A 76 3.79 6.87 -20.44
N GLY A 77 4.73 7.55 -21.12
CA GLY A 77 4.43 8.39 -22.28
C GLY A 77 5.54 8.64 -23.29
N SER A 78 6.58 7.80 -23.37
CA SER A 78 7.51 7.81 -24.51
C SER A 78 7.39 6.47 -25.24
N PHE A 79 6.44 6.41 -26.17
CA PHE A 79 6.52 5.50 -27.31
C PHE A 79 7.26 6.29 -28.41
N ASP A 80 8.59 6.28 -28.36
CA ASP A 80 9.39 6.47 -29.59
C ASP A 80 9.56 5.11 -30.28
#